data_AF-A0A7Y0CHY0-F1
#
_entry.id   AF-A0A7Y0CHY0-F1
#
_cell.length_a   1.000
_cell.length_b   1.000
_cell.length_c   1.000
_cell.angle_alpha   90.00
_cell.angle_beta   90.00
_cell.angle_gamma   90.00
#
_symmetry.space_group_name_H-M   'P 1'
#
loop_
_entity.id
_entity.type
_entity.pdbx_description
1 polymer ?
#
loop_
_entity_poly.entity_id
_entity_poly.type
_entity_poly.pdbx_seq_one_letter_code
_entity_poly.pdbx_strand_id
1 'polypeptide(L)' 'MVESFFAALKNEICNRTVYPSRAASTKGIARYIETRYPPRGLHSSIGYRPPNEVHDAYRSEQRAA' A
#
# COMPACT_ATOMS: atom_id res chain seq x y z
N MET A 1 0.00 -1.52 -12.82
CA MET A 1 1.36 -1.46 -12.29
C MET A 1 1.48 -0.26 -11.37
N VAL A 2 2.01 -0.45 -10.16
CA VAL A 2 2.15 0.56 -9.09
C VAL A 2 3.53 1.20 -9.08
N GLU A 3 4.22 1.26 -10.23
CA GLU A 3 5.62 1.68 -10.28
C GLU A 3 5.84 3.06 -9.67
N SER A 4 4.91 4.00 -9.89
CA SER A 4 4.95 5.33 -9.28
C SER A 4 4.83 5.30 -7.74
N PHE A 5 3.96 4.44 -7.19
CA PHE A 5 3.82 4.29 -5.74
C PHE A 5 5.09 3.69 -5.12
N PHE A 6 5.60 2.58 -5.67
CA PHE A 6 6.81 1.96 -5.13
C PHE A 6 8.04 2.85 -5.32
N ALA A 7 8.10 3.65 -6.37
CA ALA A 7 9.13 4.66 -6.54
C ALA A 7 9.03 5.75 -5.45
N ALA A 8 7.82 6.27 -5.16
CA ALA A 8 7.60 7.25 -4.11
C ALA A 8 7.94 6.68 -2.71
N LEU A 9 7.45 5.48 -2.39
CA LEU A 9 7.73 4.76 -1.15
C LEU A 9 9.24 4.58 -0.93
N LYS A 10 9.98 4.14 -1.97
CA LYS A 10 11.42 3.93 -1.84
C LYS A 10 12.17 5.25 -1.63
N ASN A 11 11.81 6.29 -2.39
CA ASN A 11 12.50 7.58 -2.34
C ASN A 11 12.19 8.40 -1.08
N GLU A 12 10.95 8.36 -0.59
CA GLU A 12 10.53 9.19 0.54
C GLU A 12 10.83 8.54 1.89
N ILE A 13 10.72 7.21 2.01
CA ILE A 13 10.93 6.53 3.30
C ILE A 13 12.05 5.50 3.27
N CYS A 14 12.05 4.51 2.37
CA CYS A 14 13.02 3.39 2.47
C CYS A 14 14.48 3.85 2.35
N ASN A 15 14.78 4.80 1.47
CA ASN A 15 16.15 5.25 1.23
C ASN A 15 16.59 6.36 2.21
N ARG A 16 15.65 7.02 2.90
CA ARG A 16 15.91 8.18 3.77
C ARG A 16 15.82 7.86 5.25
N THR A 17 15.18 6.75 5.61
CA THR A 17 14.92 6.38 7.00
C THR A 17 15.60 5.07 7.35
N VAL A 18 16.53 5.11 8.32
CA VAL A 18 17.10 3.90 8.93
C VAL A 18 16.20 3.48 10.07
N TYR A 19 15.66 2.26 10.00
CA TYR A 19 14.83 1.69 11.06
C TYR A 19 15.66 0.77 11.97
N PRO A 20 15.52 0.89 13.30
CA PRO A 20 16.28 0.06 14.25
C PRO A 20 15.80 -1.40 14.27
N SER A 21 14.61 -1.68 13.73
CA SER A 21 14.06 -3.03 13.67
C SER A 21 13.08 -3.17 12.50
N ARG A 22 12.81 -4.43 12.12
CA ARG A 22 11.79 -4.74 11.12
C ARG A 22 10.41 -4.25 11.54
N ALA A 23 10.05 -4.39 12.82
CA ALA A 23 8.76 -3.93 13.34
C ALA A 23 8.62 -2.40 13.22
N ALA A 24 9.68 -1.65 13.50
CA ALA A 24 9.70 -0.19 13.31
C ALA A 24 9.53 0.20 11.83
N SER A 25 10.19 -0.53 10.93
CA SER A 25 10.02 -0.35 9.48
C SER A 25 8.59 -0.63 9.03
N THR A 26 7.98 -1.74 9.47
CA THR A 26 6.59 -2.08 9.15
C THR A 26 5.63 -0.98 9.62
N LYS A 27 5.80 -0.47 10.84
CA LYS A 27 4.98 0.62 11.37
C LYS A 27 5.16 1.92 10.57
N GLY A 28 6.39 2.24 10.16
CA GLY A 28 6.69 3.41 9.33
C GLY A 28 6.05 3.33 7.95
N ILE A 29 6.15 2.17 7.29
CA ILE A 29 5.53 1.90 5.99
C ILE A 29 4.01 1.97 6.11
N ALA A 30 3.41 1.34 7.12
CA ALA A 30 1.96 1.39 7.36
C ALA A 30 1.47 2.84 7.50
N ARG A 31 2.14 3.64 8.33
CA ARG A 31 1.81 5.06 8.51
C ARG A 31 1.91 5.85 7.20
N TYR A 32 2.93 5.61 6.38
CA TYR A 32 3.05 6.27 5.09
C TYR A 32 1.89 5.90 4.15
N ILE A 33 1.52 4.61 4.10
CA ILE A 33 0.37 4.16 3.30
C ILE A 33 -0.90 4.87 3.78
N GLU A 34 -1.16 4.93 5.08
CA GLU A 34 -2.38 5.57 5.62
C GLU A 34 -2.44 7.09 5.38
N THR A 35 -1.29 7.77 5.35
CA THR A 35 -1.24 9.24 5.28
C THR A 35 -0.98 9.80 3.89
N ARG A 36 -0.29 9.04 3.03
CA ARG A 36 0.20 9.52 1.73
C ARG A 36 -0.42 8.79 0.55
N TYR A 37 -0.90 7.57 0.75
CA TYR A 37 -1.45 6.78 -0.34
C TYR A 37 -2.98 6.96 -0.42
N PRO A 38 -3.50 7.52 -1.52
CA PRO A 38 -4.93 7.74 -1.66
C PRO A 38 -5.66 6.39 -1.79
N PRO A 39 -6.61 6.07 -0.89
CA PRO A 39 -7.30 4.78 -0.90
C PRO A 39 -8.14 4.54 -2.15
N ARG A 40 -8.50 5.62 -2.88
CA ARG A 40 -9.31 5.58 -4.11
C ARG A 40 -8.49 5.73 -5.40
N GLY A 41 -7.15 5.64 -5.33
CA GLY A 41 -6.31 5.68 -6.52
C GLY A 41 -6.59 4.50 -7.44
N LEU A 42 -6.79 4.75 -8.74
CA LEU A 42 -7.03 3.68 -9.71
C LEU A 42 -5.71 3.01 -10.10
N HIS A 43 -5.72 1.67 -10.14
CA HIS A 43 -4.51 0.89 -10.41
C HIS A 43 -4.66 0.01 -11.63
N SER A 44 -3.83 0.25 -12.64
CA SER A 44 -3.87 -0.50 -13.90
C SER A 44 -3.63 -2.01 -13.72
N SER A 45 -2.93 -2.44 -12.67
CA SER A 45 -2.69 -3.86 -12.37
C SER A 45 -3.92 -4.57 -11.80
N ILE A 46 -4.91 -3.84 -11.31
CA ILE A 46 -6.18 -4.39 -10.79
C ILE A 46 -7.38 -3.90 -11.62
N GLY A 47 -7.14 -3.67 -12.91
CA GLY A 47 -8.18 -3.26 -13.85
C GLY A 47 -8.70 -1.84 -13.60
N TYR A 48 -7.81 -0.93 -13.20
CA TYR A 48 -8.17 0.45 -12.83
C TYR A 48 -9.18 0.53 -11.68
N ARG A 49 -9.17 -0.43 -10.76
CA ARG A 49 -9.97 -0.37 -9.55
C ARG A 49 -9.21 0.25 -8.37
N PRO A 50 -9.92 0.85 -7.41
CA PRO A 50 -9.38 1.19 -6.10
C PRO A 50 -8.88 -0.05 -5.33
N PRO A 51 -7.70 -0.01 -4.68
CA PRO A 51 -7.17 -1.12 -3.90
C PRO A 51 -8.08 -1.57 -2.76
N ASN A 52 -8.79 -0.63 -2.13
CA ASN A 52 -9.72 -0.91 -1.04
C ASN A 52 -10.91 -1.76 -1.52
N GLU A 53 -11.46 -1.46 -2.71
CA GLU A 53 -12.57 -2.25 -3.29
C GLU A 53 -12.13 -3.67 -3.63
N VAL A 54 -10.93 -3.83 -4.19
CA VAL A 54 -10.38 -5.17 -4.49
C VAL A 54 -10.14 -5.95 -3.20
N HIS A 55 -9.64 -5.30 -2.15
CA HIS A 55 -9.43 -5.95 -0.85
C HIS A 55 -10.76 -6.30 -0.16
N ASP A 56 -11.78 -5.46 -0.26
CA ASP A 56 -13.11 -5.72 0.32
C ASP A 56 -13.82 -6.88 -0.40
N ALA A 57 -13.74 -6.92 -1.73
CA ALA A 57 -14.21 -8.05 -2.53
C ALA A 57 -13.51 -9.36 -2.12
N TYR A 58 -12.17 -9.35 -2.06
CA TYR A 58 -11.39 -10.52 -1.61
C TYR A 58 -11.81 -10.99 -0.20
N ARG A 59 -12.01 -10.07 0.74
CA ARG A 59 -12.46 -10.41 2.10
C ARG A 59 -13.88 -10.99 2.12
N SER A 60 -14.76 -10.46 1.29
CA SER A 60 -16.14 -10.95 1.17
C SER A 60 -16.17 -12.38 0.62
N GLU A 61 -15.34 -12.68 -0.39
CA GLU A 61 -15.17 -14.02 -0.95
C GLU A 61 -14.62 -15.01 0.10
N GLN A 62 -13.60 -14.62 0.86
CA GLN A 62 -13.02 -15.47 1.93
C GLN A 62 -14.00 -15.74 3.08
N ARG A 63 -14.99 -14.86 3.30
CA ARG A 63 -16.03 -15.06 4.32
C ARG A 63 -17.18 -15.94 3.84
N ALA A 64 -17.36 -16.04 2.52
CA ALA A 64 -18.43 -16.83 1.90
C ALA A 64 -18.01 -18.28 1.60
N ALA A 65 -16.72 -18.59 1.68
CA ALA A 65 -16.13 -19.92 1.56
C ALA A 65 -15.99 -20.61 2.93
#